data_AF-X1PAA3-F1
#
_entry.id   AF-X1PAA3-F1
#
_cell.length_a   1.000
_cell.length_b   1.000
_cell.length_c   1.000
_cell.angle_alpha   90.00
_cell.angle_beta   90.00
_cell.angle_gamma   90.00
#
_symmetry.space_group_name_H-M   'P 1'
#
loop_
_entity.id
_entity.type
_entity.pdbx_description
1 polymer ?
#
loop_
_entity_poly.entity_id
_entity_poly.type
_entity_poly.pdbx_seq_one_letter_code
_entity_poly.pdbx_strand_id
1 'polypeptide(L)'
;MLTSPLTIIQLVLGKFLAAFALFLTMVIPTVSFSFFIFQYGNPDLGPILTSYAGIIFYGSAIISVGLLISSLTENQIIAGALTFGAFLFLWIVGRLGETTVTIWGKLANYMSITAHFENFAMGIVDSRDVVFYLSLTFIGLFLTCQAIHSLRW
;
A
#
# COMPACT_ATOMS: atom_id res chain seq x y z
N MET A 1 27.72 1.34 -4.87
CA MET A 1 26.68 1.44 -5.91
C MET A 1 26.75 2.80 -6.64
N LEU A 2 27.92 3.19 -7.16
CA LEU A 2 28.13 4.52 -7.77
C LEU A 2 28.96 4.47 -9.06
N THR A 3 28.77 3.43 -9.89
CA THR A 3 29.52 3.29 -11.17
C THR A 3 28.67 2.84 -12.35
N SER A 4 27.37 2.56 -12.19
CA SER A 4 26.48 2.34 -13.33
C SER A 4 25.69 3.62 -13.66
N PRO A 5 25.56 4.00 -14.95
CA PRO A 5 24.83 5.18 -15.38
C PRO A 5 23.32 4.90 -15.36
N LEU A 6 22.81 4.40 -14.23
CA LEU A 6 21.40 4.15 -14.05
C LEU A 6 20.72 5.44 -13.62
N THR A 7 19.62 5.76 -14.30
CA THR A 7 18.78 6.88 -13.91
C THR A 7 18.16 6.60 -12.54
N ILE A 8 18.02 7.63 -11.70
CA ILE A 8 17.45 7.51 -10.34
C ILE A 8 16.08 6.83 -10.38
N ILE A 9 15.31 7.13 -11.43
CA ILE A 9 13.99 6.54 -11.69
C ILE A 9 14.08 5.02 -11.85
N GLN A 10 15.06 4.50 -12.61
CA GLN A 10 15.27 3.06 -12.76
C GLN A 10 15.63 2.38 -11.44
N LEU A 11 16.42 3.05 -10.59
CA LEU A 11 16.78 2.52 -9.27
C LEU A 11 15.55 2.43 -8.36
N VAL A 12 14.73 3.49 -8.32
CA VAL A 12 13.50 3.55 -7.50
C VAL A 12 12.48 2.52 -7.99
N LEU A 13 12.22 2.47 -9.30
CA LEU A 13 11.30 1.50 -9.89
C LEU A 13 11.80 0.07 -9.68
N GLY A 14 13.11 -0.19 -9.81
CA GLY A 14 13.68 -1.50 -9.54
C GLY A 14 13.47 -1.96 -8.10
N LYS A 15 13.70 -1.08 -7.12
CA LYS A 15 13.44 -1.40 -5.71
C LYS A 15 11.95 -1.62 -5.43
N PHE A 16 11.09 -0.77 -6.01
CA PHE A 16 9.64 -0.91 -5.88
C PHE A 16 9.16 -2.24 -6.46
N LEU A 17 9.56 -2.58 -7.69
CA LEU A 17 9.16 -3.84 -8.35
C LEU A 17 9.68 -5.07 -7.60
N ALA A 18 10.90 -5.01 -7.05
CA ALA A 18 11.43 -6.10 -6.23
C ALA A 18 10.59 -6.32 -4.96
N ALA A 19 10.26 -5.24 -4.25
CA ALA A 19 9.40 -5.31 -3.07
C ALA A 19 7.98 -5.75 -3.42
N PHE A 20 7.43 -5.27 -4.54
CA PHE A 20 6.10 -5.62 -5.02
C PHE A 20 6.02 -7.09 -5.48
N ALA A 21 7.04 -7.61 -6.16
CA ALA A 21 7.10 -9.02 -6.54
C ALA A 21 7.21 -9.94 -5.31
N LEU A 22 8.00 -9.55 -4.31
CA LEU A 22 8.06 -10.27 -3.03
C LEU A 22 6.69 -10.27 -2.36
N PHE A 23 6.02 -9.13 -2.31
CA PHE A 23 4.66 -9.01 -1.78
C PHE A 23 3.67 -9.92 -2.52
N LEU A 24 3.65 -9.91 -3.86
CA LEU A 24 2.80 -10.82 -4.64
C LEU A 24 3.08 -12.29 -4.32
N THR A 25 4.35 -12.66 -4.16
CA THR A 25 4.76 -14.02 -3.79
C THR A 25 4.21 -14.41 -2.41
N MET A 26 4.15 -13.48 -1.47
CA MET A 26 3.52 -13.70 -0.16
C MET A 26 1.99 -13.79 -0.22
N VAL A 27 1.35 -13.18 -1.22
CA VAL A 27 -0.12 -13.28 -1.41
C VAL A 27 -0.53 -14.62 -2.02
N ILE A 28 0.27 -15.21 -2.91
CA ILE A 28 -0.02 -16.52 -3.56
C ILE A 28 -0.51 -17.60 -2.58
N PRO A 29 0.16 -17.92 -1.46
CA PRO A 29 -0.30 -18.97 -0.54
C PRO A 29 -1.68 -18.70 0.06
N THR A 30 -2.13 -17.44 0.15
CA THR A 30 -3.47 -17.11 0.64
C THR A 30 -4.57 -17.51 -0.35
N VAL A 31 -4.27 -17.59 -1.65
CA VAL A 31 -5.20 -18.08 -2.68
C VAL A 31 -5.50 -19.56 -2.48
N SER A 32 -4.52 -20.34 -2.04
CA SER A 32 -4.72 -21.76 -1.70
C SER A 32 -5.76 -21.94 -0.59
N PHE A 33 -5.79 -21.07 0.42
CA PHE A 33 -6.81 -21.11 1.47
C PHE A 33 -8.21 -20.78 0.92
N SER A 34 -8.32 -19.83 0.00
CA SER A 34 -9.60 -19.51 -0.66
C SER A 34 -10.15 -20.70 -1.46
N PHE A 35 -9.26 -21.46 -2.11
CA PHE A 35 -9.64 -22.71 -2.80
C PHE A 35 -10.23 -23.76 -1.86
N PHE A 36 -9.65 -23.95 -0.66
CA PHE A 36 -10.24 -24.84 0.35
C PHE A 36 -11.63 -24.38 0.78
N ILE A 37 -11.85 -23.08 0.97
CA ILE A 37 -13.15 -22.54 1.38
C ILE A 37 -14.20 -22.76 0.28
N PHE A 38 -13.83 -22.65 -1.00
CA PHE A 38 -14.73 -22.91 -2.13
C PHE A 38 -15.23 -24.37 -2.18
N GLN A 39 -14.44 -25.31 -1.67
CA GLN A 39 -14.81 -26.72 -1.65
C GLN A 39 -15.79 -27.08 -0.53
N TYR A 40 -15.82 -26.32 0.57
CA TYR A 40 -16.56 -26.66 1.80
C TYR A 40 -17.66 -25.67 2.20
N GLY A 41 -17.55 -24.41 1.82
CA GLY A 41 -18.63 -23.42 1.88
C GLY A 41 -19.04 -23.08 0.45
N ASN A 42 -20.21 -22.51 0.23
CA ASN A 42 -20.57 -21.90 -1.05
C ASN A 42 -20.24 -20.39 -0.96
N PRO A 43 -18.96 -19.95 -0.99
CA PRO A 43 -18.67 -18.54 -0.83
C PRO A 43 -19.03 -17.79 -2.12
N ASP A 44 -19.44 -16.53 -1.94
CA ASP A 44 -19.63 -15.63 -3.07
C ASP A 44 -18.27 -15.26 -3.68
N LEU A 45 -18.12 -15.49 -4.98
CA LEU A 45 -16.88 -15.22 -5.72
C LEU A 45 -16.61 -13.72 -5.86
N GLY A 46 -17.65 -12.88 -5.82
CA GLY A 46 -17.52 -11.44 -5.98
C GLY A 46 -16.57 -10.83 -4.95
N PRO A 47 -16.90 -10.89 -3.64
CA PRO A 47 -16.05 -10.36 -2.57
C PRO A 47 -14.64 -10.95 -2.54
N ILE A 48 -14.46 -12.22 -2.91
CA ILE A 48 -13.14 -12.86 -2.93
C ILE A 48 -12.24 -12.21 -3.99
N LEU A 49 -12.71 -12.12 -5.23
CA LEU A 49 -11.94 -11.55 -6.33
C LEU A 49 -11.63 -10.07 -6.10
N THR A 50 -12.61 -9.30 -5.62
CA THR A 50 -12.43 -7.87 -5.35
C THR A 50 -11.49 -7.64 -4.17
N SER A 51 -11.53 -8.48 -3.13
CA SER A 51 -10.60 -8.41 -2.00
C SER A 51 -9.16 -8.64 -2.45
N TYR A 52 -8.92 -9.61 -3.33
CA TYR A 52 -7.57 -9.86 -3.87
C TYR A 52 -7.07 -8.67 -4.70
N ALA A 53 -7.92 -8.10 -5.56
CA ALA A 53 -7.58 -6.89 -6.30
C ALA A 53 -7.28 -5.72 -5.36
N GLY A 54 -8.11 -5.52 -4.33
CA GLY A 54 -7.92 -4.51 -3.29
C GLY A 54 -6.59 -4.69 -2.55
N ILE A 55 -6.22 -5.92 -2.19
CA ILE A 55 -4.96 -6.24 -1.49
C ILE A 55 -3.73 -5.85 -2.33
N ILE A 56 -3.81 -6.00 -3.65
CA ILE A 56 -2.72 -5.65 -4.57
C ILE A 56 -2.52 -4.13 -4.60
N PHE A 57 -3.61 -3.35 -4.74
CA PHE A 57 -3.56 -1.88 -4.72
C PHE A 57 -3.16 -1.32 -3.35
N TYR A 58 -3.70 -1.92 -2.29
CA TYR A 58 -3.36 -1.58 -0.92
C TYR A 58 -1.87 -1.83 -0.64
N GLY A 59 -1.35 -2.99 -1.03
CA GLY A 59 0.05 -3.35 -0.90
C GLY A 59 0.97 -2.43 -1.69
N SER A 60 0.62 -2.07 -2.94
CA SER A 60 1.45 -1.15 -3.73
C SER A 60 1.58 0.23 -3.07
N ALA A 61 0.50 0.72 -2.46
CA ALA A 61 0.51 2.01 -1.79
C ALA A 61 1.39 2.00 -0.53
N ILE A 62 1.28 0.96 0.30
CA ILE A 62 2.13 0.81 1.51
C ILE A 62 3.60 0.64 1.15
N ILE A 63 3.91 -0.18 0.14
CA ILE A 63 5.28 -0.37 -0.32
C ILE A 63 5.88 0.95 -0.79
N SER A 64 5.12 1.77 -1.51
CA SER A 64 5.55 3.10 -1.97
C SER A 64 5.90 4.04 -0.80
N VAL A 65 5.04 4.09 0.23
CA VAL A 65 5.28 4.87 1.45
C VAL A 65 6.49 4.34 2.23
N GLY A 66 6.64 3.03 2.36
CA GLY A 66 7.80 2.42 3.01
C GLY A 66 9.10 2.70 2.26
N LEU A 67 9.05 2.72 0.92
CA LEU A 67 10.19 3.08 0.08
C LEU A 67 10.63 4.53 0.32
N LEU A 68 9.66 5.44 0.44
CA LEU A 68 9.89 6.84 0.77
C LEU A 68 10.61 6.92 2.12
N ILE A 69 10.05 6.34 3.18
CA ILE A 69 10.65 6.36 4.52
C ILE A 69 12.07 5.77 4.48
N SER A 70 12.26 4.64 3.80
CA SER A 70 13.56 4.00 3.62
C SER A 70 14.57 4.89 2.90
N SER A 71 14.14 5.76 1.98
CA SER A 71 15.04 6.71 1.31
C SER A 71 15.49 7.87 2.20
N LEU A 72 14.73 8.19 3.27
CA LEU A 72 15.07 9.24 4.24
C LEU A 72 15.92 8.72 5.42
N THR A 73 16.05 7.40 5.58
CA THR A 73 16.74 6.78 6.71
C THR A 73 17.95 5.96 6.27
N GLU A 74 19.08 6.11 6.95
CA GLU A 74 20.28 5.32 6.65
C GLU A 74 20.19 3.88 7.18
N ASN A 75 19.40 3.65 8.23
CA ASN A 75 19.28 2.34 8.88
C ASN A 75 17.96 1.65 8.48
N GLN A 76 18.07 0.50 7.79
CA GLN A 76 16.94 -0.30 7.33
C GLN A 76 16.00 -0.77 8.45
N ILE A 77 16.53 -1.03 9.65
CA ILE A 77 15.72 -1.46 10.81
C ILE A 77 14.82 -0.31 11.26
N ILE A 78 15.39 0.90 11.35
CA ILE A 78 14.65 2.12 11.73
C ILE A 78 13.62 2.47 10.64
N ALA A 79 14.00 2.33 9.37
CA ALA A 79 13.09 2.50 8.23
C ALA A 79 11.84 1.61 8.34
N GLY A 80 12.06 0.32 8.65
CA GLY A 80 10.98 -0.65 8.83
C GLY A 80 10.08 -0.30 10.00
N ALA A 81 10.67 0.07 11.15
CA ALA A 81 9.92 0.48 12.33
C ALA A 81 9.07 1.74 12.09
N LEU A 82 9.61 2.74 11.39
CA LEU A 82 8.89 3.96 11.02
C LEU A 82 7.77 3.69 10.01
N THR A 83 8.01 2.81 9.03
CA THR A 83 6.98 2.39 8.07
C THR A 83 5.82 1.71 8.79
N PHE A 84 6.12 0.79 9.71
CA PHE A 84 5.12 0.14 10.54
C PHE A 84 4.38 1.14 11.43
N GLY A 85 5.09 2.07 12.07
CA GLY A 85 4.49 3.13 12.89
C GLY A 85 3.57 4.06 12.09
N ALA A 86 3.98 4.48 10.89
CA ALA A 86 3.17 5.30 10.00
C ALA A 86 1.89 4.56 9.57
N PHE A 87 2.02 3.26 9.26
CA PHE A 87 0.89 2.42 8.93
C PHE A 87 -0.10 2.29 10.11
N LEU A 88 0.42 2.01 11.31
CA LEU A 88 -0.40 1.88 12.53
C LEU A 88 -1.10 3.21 12.86
N PHE A 89 -0.42 4.33 12.69
CA PHE A 89 -1.00 5.66 12.86
C PHE A 89 -2.16 5.91 11.88
N LEU A 90 -1.97 5.65 10.58
CA LEU A 90 -3.03 5.80 9.57
C LEU A 90 -4.22 4.89 9.85
N TRP A 91 -3.96 3.68 10.35
CA TRP A 91 -5.00 2.74 10.74
C TRP A 91 -5.84 3.25 11.91
N ILE A 92 -5.20 3.76 12.97
CA ILE A 92 -5.89 4.36 14.12
C ILE A 92 -6.70 5.58 13.69
N VAL A 93 -6.11 6.47 12.90
CA VAL A 93 -6.78 7.68 12.41
C VAL A 93 -8.03 7.33 11.60
N GLY A 94 -7.96 6.31 10.75
CA GLY A 94 -9.12 5.80 10.01
C GLY A 94 -10.25 5.35 10.92
N ARG A 95 -9.93 4.48 11.89
CA ARG A 95 -10.89 3.96 12.88
C ARG A 95 -11.54 5.05 13.72
N LEU A 96 -10.78 6.08 14.09
CA LEU A 96 -11.32 7.24 14.83
C LEU A 96 -12.16 8.16 13.93
N GLY A 97 -11.86 8.22 12.64
CA GLY A 97 -12.63 8.97 11.65
C GLY A 97 -14.03 8.42 11.42
N GLU A 98 -14.21 7.10 11.45
CA GLU A 98 -15.51 6.43 11.36
C GLU A 98 -16.47 6.80 12.49
N THR A 99 -15.95 6.98 13.72
CA THR A 99 -16.77 7.24 14.90
C THR A 99 -17.11 8.72 15.09
N THR A 100 -16.52 9.62 14.30
CA THR A 100 -16.63 11.07 14.49
C THR A 100 -17.35 11.74 13.30
N VAL A 101 -18.50 12.38 13.56
CA VAL A 101 -19.34 13.03 12.53
C VAL A 101 -18.79 14.41 12.06
N THR A 102 -17.65 14.84 12.59
CA THR A 102 -17.05 16.14 12.26
C THR A 102 -16.43 16.14 10.86
N ILE A 103 -16.23 17.35 10.29
CA ILE A 103 -15.54 17.55 9.01
C ILE A 103 -14.13 16.92 9.03
N TRP A 104 -13.44 17.03 10.16
CA TRP A 104 -12.13 16.40 10.38
C TRP A 104 -12.22 14.86 10.40
N GLY A 105 -13.29 14.29 10.96
CA GLY A 105 -13.55 12.85 10.93
C GLY A 105 -13.79 12.33 9.51
N LYS A 106 -14.58 13.06 8.70
CA LYS A 106 -14.78 12.73 7.28
C LYS A 106 -13.50 12.80 6.46
N LEU A 107 -12.66 13.82 6.69
CA LEU A 107 -11.36 13.93 6.03
C LEU A 107 -10.40 12.81 6.44
N ALA A 108 -10.37 12.47 7.74
CA ALA A 108 -9.56 11.39 8.28
C ALA A 108 -9.99 10.02 7.72
N ASN A 109 -11.29 9.80 7.57
CA ASN A 109 -11.84 8.60 6.95
C ASN A 109 -11.46 8.52 5.46
N TYR A 110 -11.60 9.61 4.70
CA TYR A 110 -11.19 9.67 3.30
C TYR A 110 -9.68 9.47 3.08
N MET A 111 -8.85 9.85 4.06
CA MET A 111 -7.40 9.59 4.00
C MET A 111 -7.02 8.19 4.50
N SER A 112 -7.99 7.41 5.01
CA SER A 112 -7.72 6.09 5.56
C SER A 112 -7.55 5.06 4.46
N ILE A 113 -6.33 4.54 4.38
CA ILE A 113 -5.96 3.44 3.48
C ILE A 113 -6.82 2.19 3.75
N THR A 114 -7.29 1.98 4.99
CA THR A 114 -8.13 0.83 5.34
C THR A 114 -9.61 1.02 5.06
N ALA A 115 -10.16 2.23 5.17
CA ALA A 115 -11.58 2.47 4.86
C ALA A 115 -11.89 2.16 3.39
N HIS A 116 -10.99 2.55 2.48
CA HIS A 116 -11.09 2.20 1.06
C HIS A 116 -11.01 0.67 0.80
N PHE A 117 -10.32 -0.08 1.67
CA PHE A 117 -10.20 -1.54 1.53
C PHE A 117 -11.50 -2.26 1.94
N GLU A 118 -12.30 -1.70 2.84
CA GLU A 118 -13.57 -2.30 3.26
C GLU A 118 -14.57 -2.41 2.11
N ASN A 119 -14.60 -1.44 1.18
CA ASN A 119 -15.42 -1.51 -0.03
C ASN A 119 -15.04 -2.74 -0.88
N PHE A 120 -13.74 -2.96 -1.09
CA PHE A 120 -13.24 -4.15 -1.79
C PHE A 120 -13.60 -5.44 -1.07
N ALA A 121 -13.53 -5.45 0.26
CA ALA A 121 -13.90 -6.59 1.09
C ALA A 121 -15.39 -6.94 0.99
N MET A 122 -16.25 -5.96 0.71
CA MET A 122 -17.70 -6.15 0.50
C MET A 122 -18.07 -6.53 -0.94
N GLY A 123 -17.12 -6.67 -1.87
CA GLY A 123 -17.44 -6.94 -3.28
C GLY A 123 -17.62 -5.69 -4.15
N ILE A 124 -17.40 -4.50 -3.60
CA ILE A 124 -17.67 -3.23 -4.29
C ILE A 124 -16.35 -2.65 -4.77
N VAL A 125 -16.21 -2.50 -6.09
CA VAL A 125 -15.05 -1.82 -6.70
C VAL A 125 -15.49 -0.45 -7.16
N ASP A 126 -15.20 0.59 -6.36
CA ASP A 126 -15.34 1.96 -6.79
C ASP A 126 -14.04 2.45 -7.46
N SER A 127 -14.19 3.15 -8.57
CA SER A 127 -13.14 3.91 -9.24
C SER A 127 -12.38 4.84 -8.30
N ARG A 128 -13.06 5.41 -7.29
CA ARG A 128 -12.46 6.32 -6.31
C ARG A 128 -11.37 5.65 -5.49
N ASP A 129 -11.61 4.42 -5.05
CA ASP A 129 -10.70 3.67 -4.20
C ASP A 129 -9.46 3.24 -5.00
N VAL A 130 -9.66 2.81 -6.25
CA VAL A 130 -8.56 2.47 -7.18
C VAL A 130 -7.69 3.71 -7.46
N VAL A 131 -8.32 4.84 -7.77
CA VAL A 131 -7.60 6.11 -8.04
C VAL A 131 -6.86 6.59 -6.79
N PHE A 132 -7.44 6.42 -5.60
CA PHE A 132 -6.78 6.74 -4.33
C PHE A 132 -5.48 5.92 -4.15
N TYR A 133 -5.53 4.59 -4.28
CA TYR A 133 -4.32 3.77 -4.12
C TYR A 133 -3.27 4.03 -5.19
N LEU A 134 -3.68 4.22 -6.45
CA LEU A 134 -2.76 4.53 -7.54
C LEU A 134 -2.10 5.89 -7.36
N SER A 135 -2.87 6.91 -6.96
CA SER A 135 -2.33 8.24 -6.69
C SER A 135 -1.36 8.23 -5.50
N LEU A 136 -1.69 7.51 -4.42
CA LEU A 136 -0.80 7.35 -3.26
C LEU A 136 0.49 6.62 -3.64
N THR A 137 0.38 5.56 -4.45
CA THR A 137 1.53 4.82 -4.98
C THR A 137 2.41 5.74 -5.83
N PHE A 138 1.82 6.51 -6.76
CA PHE A 138 2.55 7.44 -7.62
C PHE A 138 3.25 8.55 -6.83
N ILE A 139 2.54 9.19 -5.89
CA ILE A 139 3.08 10.26 -5.04
C ILE A 139 4.24 9.73 -4.18
N GLY A 140 4.09 8.56 -3.55
CA GLY A 140 5.16 7.99 -2.75
C GLY A 140 6.42 7.68 -3.55
N LEU A 141 6.28 7.16 -4.78
CA LEU A 141 7.42 6.89 -5.67
C LEU A 141 8.06 8.17 -6.19
N PHE A 142 7.25 9.16 -6.56
CA PHE A 142 7.72 10.47 -6.97
C PHE A 142 8.52 11.16 -5.86
N LEU A 143 7.99 11.18 -4.63
CA LEU A 143 8.68 11.74 -3.48
C LEU A 143 9.96 10.97 -3.15
N THR A 144 9.98 9.64 -3.29
CA THR A 144 11.20 8.85 -3.11
C THR A 144 12.28 9.28 -4.12
N CYS A 145 11.90 9.48 -5.39
CA CYS A 145 12.82 9.96 -6.41
C CYS A 145 13.40 11.33 -6.06
N GLN A 146 12.55 12.24 -5.56
CA GLN A 146 12.98 13.59 -5.15
C GLN A 146 13.87 13.57 -3.90
N ALA A 147 13.56 12.73 -2.91
CA ALA A 147 14.37 12.56 -1.70
C ALA A 147 15.79 12.09 -2.06
N ILE A 148 15.91 11.07 -2.92
CA ILE A 148 17.21 10.56 -3.39
C ILE A 148 17.96 11.61 -4.22
N HIS A 149 17.25 12.42 -5.01
CA HIS A 149 17.87 13.50 -5.76
C HIS A 149 18.42 14.59 -4.82
N SER A 150 17.69 14.96 -3.77
CA SER A 150 18.13 15.94 -2.78
C SER A 150 19.35 15.49 -1.98
N LEU A 151 19.50 14.19 -1.71
CA LEU A 151 20.66 13.63 -1.00
C LEU A 151 21.95 13.62 -1.84
N ARG A 152 21.87 13.90 -3.16
CA ARG A 152 23.02 13.96 -4.07
C ARG A 152 23.64 15.36 -4.19
N TRP A 153 22.94 16.40 -3.73
CA TRP A 153 23.40 17.80 -3.72
C TRP A 153 23.76 18.22 -2.30
#